data_AF-A0A1F7QTT7-F1
#
_entry.id   AF-A0A1F7QTT7-F1
#
_cell.length_a   1.000
_cell.length_b   1.000
_cell.length_c   1.000
_cell.angle_alpha   90.00
_cell.angle_beta   90.00
_cell.angle_gamma   90.00
#
_symmetry.space_group_name_H-M   'P 1'
#
loop_
_entity.id
_entity.type
_entity.pdbx_description
1 polymer ?
#
loop_
_entity_poly.entity_id
_entity_poly.type
_entity_poly.pdbx_seq_one_letter_code
_entity_poly.pdbx_strand_id
1 'polypeptide(L)'
;MIYPEHIYDPKRKQLVIQLMAKELSKLFPEIHSEDVLTSITGWTESPEHYHLEDSTRDFWDIFSAIFEQIKLKPGFTNIFTAENYNWERREITVSDIQLTSHLDQIKQIPGLSLHPQTTVGDIVTAAKNASILADQQRINDTFSSQSQDSYPIIVRRLPDGQIRVNDGNRRSLRAGLYGKETIDAWVGSSDDDQPKNYWIPVGELYQLVRYYRYSTTDEQKQAVRNMLEVLFQLSPIARINYDSRIASETDITAEFLAMKPTI
;
A
#
# COMPACT_ATOMS: atom_id res chain seq x y z
N MET A 1 -12.87 10.22 -18.87
CA MET A 1 -12.13 9.39 -17.90
C MET A 1 -11.54 8.22 -18.68
N ILE A 2 -10.23 8.01 -18.59
CA ILE A 2 -9.52 6.97 -19.35
C ILE A 2 -9.51 5.64 -18.57
N TYR A 3 -9.48 5.72 -17.25
CA TYR A 3 -9.40 4.59 -16.31
C TYR A 3 -10.78 4.23 -15.73
N PRO A 4 -10.96 3.05 -15.10
CA PRO A 4 -12.16 2.72 -14.35
C PRO A 4 -12.45 3.71 -13.19
N GLU A 5 -13.72 3.86 -12.82
CA GLU A 5 -14.19 4.89 -11.85
C GLU A 5 -13.47 4.81 -10.50
N HIS A 6 -13.24 3.60 -9.98
CA HIS A 6 -12.63 3.37 -8.67
C HIS A 6 -11.19 3.92 -8.55
N ILE A 7 -10.50 4.17 -9.67
CA ILE A 7 -9.15 4.79 -9.71
C ILE A 7 -9.23 6.30 -9.42
N TYR A 8 -10.40 6.90 -9.61
CA TYR A 8 -10.67 8.31 -9.34
C TYR A 8 -11.28 8.55 -7.96
N ASP A 9 -11.50 7.50 -7.15
CA ASP A 9 -12.12 7.63 -5.82
C ASP A 9 -11.32 8.62 -4.94
N PRO A 10 -11.94 9.75 -4.54
CA PRO A 10 -11.27 10.77 -3.76
C PRO A 10 -10.83 10.26 -2.38
N LYS A 11 -11.52 9.28 -1.79
CA LYS A 11 -11.14 8.70 -0.49
C LYS A 11 -9.83 7.93 -0.60
N ARG A 12 -9.65 7.15 -1.67
CA ARG A 12 -8.41 6.42 -1.96
C ARG A 12 -7.26 7.38 -2.19
N LYS A 13 -7.47 8.43 -2.97
CA LYS A 13 -6.48 9.48 -3.19
C LYS A 13 -6.09 10.16 -1.87
N GLN A 14 -7.06 10.56 -1.06
CA GLN A 14 -6.80 11.19 0.25
C GLN A 14 -5.98 10.28 1.16
N LEU A 15 -6.34 9.00 1.26
CA LEU A 15 -5.60 8.01 2.03
C LEU A 15 -4.14 7.92 1.56
N VAL A 16 -3.94 7.81 0.25
CA VAL A 16 -2.61 7.62 -0.34
C VAL A 16 -1.76 8.87 -0.25
N ILE A 17 -2.35 10.06 -0.40
CA ILE A 17 -1.69 11.35 -0.17
C ILE A 17 -1.14 11.41 1.27
N GLN A 18 -1.97 11.08 2.28
CA GLN A 18 -1.53 11.07 3.68
C GLN A 18 -0.40 10.07 3.93
N LEU A 19 -0.51 8.89 3.31
CA LEU A 19 0.49 7.83 3.45
C LEU A 19 1.83 8.20 2.78
N MET A 20 1.79 8.76 1.57
CA MET A 20 2.98 9.29 0.88
C MET A 20 3.62 10.43 1.66
N ALA A 21 2.82 11.40 2.13
CA ALA A 21 3.31 12.55 2.88
C ALA A 21 4.06 12.09 4.15
N LYS A 22 3.47 11.14 4.88
CA LYS A 22 4.10 10.53 6.05
C LYS A 22 5.43 9.84 5.73
N GLU A 23 5.49 9.04 4.67
CA GLU A 23 6.72 8.32 4.33
C GLU A 23 7.82 9.22 3.75
N LEU A 24 7.45 10.21 2.94
CA LEU A 24 8.39 11.19 2.41
C LEU A 24 8.94 12.10 3.51
N SER A 25 8.12 12.51 4.49
CA SER A 25 8.58 13.27 5.67
C SER A 25 9.59 12.50 6.53
N LYS A 26 9.63 11.15 6.43
CA LYS A 26 10.67 10.33 7.10
C LYS A 26 11.95 10.24 6.29
N LEU A 27 11.84 10.22 4.96
CA LEU A 27 12.98 10.15 4.06
C LEU A 27 13.71 11.50 3.97
N PHE A 28 12.97 12.59 4.09
CA PHE A 28 13.46 13.97 3.98
C PHE A 28 13.05 14.78 5.23
N PRO A 29 13.64 14.48 6.40
CA PRO A 29 13.26 15.13 7.67
C PRO A 29 13.53 16.64 7.71
N GLU A 30 14.35 17.16 6.80
CA GLU A 30 14.63 18.58 6.62
C GLU A 30 13.48 19.35 5.97
N ILE A 31 12.52 18.66 5.34
CA ILE A 31 11.35 19.28 4.70
C ILE A 31 10.18 19.26 5.69
N HIS A 32 9.48 20.39 5.83
CA HIS A 32 8.29 20.46 6.68
C HIS A 32 7.20 19.54 6.13
N SER A 33 6.61 18.72 7.01
CA SER A 33 5.60 17.73 6.60
C SER A 33 4.36 18.35 5.94
N GLU A 34 4.05 19.61 6.27
CA GLU A 34 2.95 20.36 5.66
C GLU A 34 3.26 20.74 4.20
N ASP A 35 4.51 21.10 3.88
CA ASP A 35 4.94 21.40 2.51
C ASP A 35 4.90 20.13 1.64
N VAL A 36 5.34 18.99 2.21
CA VAL A 36 5.25 17.69 1.56
C VAL A 36 3.79 17.34 1.27
N LEU A 37 2.91 17.47 2.26
CA LEU A 37 1.48 17.18 2.10
C LEU A 37 0.85 18.08 1.03
N THR A 38 1.14 19.39 1.06
CA THR A 38 0.64 20.37 0.09
C THR A 38 1.09 20.03 -1.32
N SER A 39 2.36 19.67 -1.49
CA SER A 39 2.92 19.30 -2.80
C SER A 39 2.21 18.08 -3.39
N ILE A 40 2.02 17.03 -2.59
CA ILE A 40 1.40 15.79 -3.03
C ILE A 40 -0.10 15.98 -3.34
N THR A 41 -0.81 16.79 -2.55
CA THR A 41 -2.19 17.19 -2.86
C THR A 41 -2.24 17.92 -4.20
N GLY A 42 -1.30 18.84 -4.42
CA GLY A 42 -1.13 19.59 -5.66
C GLY A 42 -0.91 18.73 -6.90
N TRP A 43 -0.32 17.54 -6.78
CA TRP A 43 -0.20 16.59 -7.90
C TRP A 43 -1.57 16.18 -8.47
N THR A 44 -2.60 16.17 -7.63
CA THR A 44 -3.97 15.81 -8.02
C THR A 44 -4.83 17.01 -8.38
N GLU A 45 -4.59 18.17 -7.74
CA GLU A 45 -5.42 19.37 -7.90
C GLU A 45 -4.87 20.38 -8.92
N SER A 46 -3.56 20.37 -9.17
CA SER A 46 -2.87 21.31 -10.06
C SER A 46 -1.70 20.63 -10.79
N PRO A 47 -1.94 19.53 -11.52
CA PRO A 47 -0.89 18.68 -12.10
C PRO A 47 0.07 19.42 -13.05
N GLU A 48 -0.42 20.40 -13.81
CA GLU A 48 0.40 21.19 -14.74
C GLU A 48 1.51 21.98 -14.02
N HIS A 49 1.23 22.47 -12.81
CA HIS A 49 2.23 23.16 -11.98
C HIS A 49 3.40 22.24 -11.60
N TYR A 50 3.13 20.95 -11.48
CA TYR A 50 4.11 19.92 -11.11
C TYR A 50 4.62 19.13 -12.32
N HIS A 51 4.32 19.59 -13.54
CA HIS A 51 4.74 18.96 -14.80
C HIS A 51 4.31 17.49 -14.92
N LEU A 52 3.13 17.14 -14.40
CA LEU A 52 2.54 15.81 -14.56
C LEU A 52 1.74 15.76 -15.86
N GLU A 53 2.08 14.81 -16.75
CA GLU A 53 1.49 14.67 -18.09
C GLU A 53 0.08 14.06 -18.02
N ASP A 54 -0.07 13.00 -17.22
CA ASP A 54 -1.35 12.41 -16.86
C ASP A 54 -1.42 12.33 -15.35
N SER A 55 -2.13 13.29 -14.76
CA SER A 55 -2.25 13.42 -13.30
C SER A 55 -2.69 12.15 -12.58
N THR A 56 -3.49 11.28 -13.22
CA THR A 56 -3.95 10.05 -12.58
C THR A 56 -2.89 8.97 -12.68
N ARG A 57 -2.34 8.77 -13.87
CA ARG A 57 -1.30 7.77 -14.10
C ARG A 57 -0.04 8.07 -13.31
N ASP A 58 0.46 9.29 -13.46
CA ASP A 58 1.73 9.69 -12.85
C ASP A 58 1.60 9.67 -11.31
N PHE A 59 0.44 10.05 -10.75
CA PHE A 59 0.18 9.91 -9.31
C PHE A 59 0.27 8.46 -8.83
N TRP A 60 -0.40 7.52 -9.51
CA TRP A 60 -0.40 6.12 -9.09
C TRP A 60 0.94 5.42 -9.35
N ASP A 61 1.67 5.81 -10.40
CA ASP A 61 3.02 5.32 -10.66
C ASP A 61 4.03 5.85 -9.63
N ILE A 62 3.93 7.12 -9.22
CA ILE A 62 4.74 7.68 -8.12
C ILE A 62 4.43 6.94 -6.81
N PHE A 63 3.15 6.67 -6.53
CA PHE A 63 2.75 5.90 -5.36
C PHE A 63 3.38 4.50 -5.36
N SER A 64 3.27 3.75 -6.47
CA SER A 64 3.91 2.44 -6.60
C SER A 64 5.42 2.53 -6.43
N ALA A 65 6.08 3.50 -7.06
CA ALA A 65 7.53 3.67 -6.95
C ALA A 65 7.96 3.89 -5.49
N ILE A 66 7.28 4.75 -4.74
CA ILE A 66 7.57 4.98 -3.32
C ILE A 66 7.38 3.68 -2.53
N PHE A 67 6.24 2.99 -2.67
CA PHE A 67 5.91 1.90 -1.76
C PHE A 67 6.55 0.57 -2.13
N GLU A 68 6.67 0.26 -3.42
CA GLU A 68 7.14 -1.03 -3.88
C GLU A 68 8.64 -1.04 -4.13
N GLN A 69 9.22 0.07 -4.59
CA GLN A 69 10.66 0.15 -4.92
C GLN A 69 11.49 0.75 -3.79
N ILE A 70 10.99 1.78 -3.09
CA ILE A 70 11.74 2.44 -2.01
C ILE A 70 11.43 1.80 -0.65
N LYS A 71 10.14 1.64 -0.31
CA LYS A 71 9.72 1.07 0.98
C LYS A 71 9.64 -0.45 1.00
N LEU A 72 9.79 -1.10 -0.16
CA LEU A 72 9.76 -2.57 -0.32
C LEU A 72 8.52 -3.22 0.28
N LYS A 73 7.35 -2.61 0.05
CA LYS A 73 6.03 -3.12 0.44
C LYS A 73 5.29 -3.65 -0.79
N PRO A 74 5.62 -4.86 -1.29
CA PRO A 74 5.02 -5.40 -2.51
C PRO A 74 3.51 -5.56 -2.38
N GLY A 75 2.77 -5.26 -3.45
CA GLY A 75 1.32 -5.40 -3.51
C GLY A 75 0.54 -4.33 -2.73
N PHE A 76 1.22 -3.32 -2.17
CA PHE A 76 0.56 -2.17 -1.57
C PHE A 76 -0.30 -1.44 -2.62
N THR A 77 0.24 -1.18 -3.81
CA THR A 77 -0.49 -0.50 -4.88
C THR A 77 -1.78 -1.24 -5.21
N ASN A 78 -1.69 -2.57 -5.33
CA ASN A 78 -2.83 -3.43 -5.65
C ASN A 78 -3.97 -3.24 -4.64
N ILE A 79 -3.65 -3.28 -3.34
CA ILE A 79 -4.64 -3.18 -2.27
C ILE A 79 -5.33 -1.80 -2.23
N PHE A 80 -4.60 -0.72 -2.47
CA PHE A 80 -5.17 0.64 -2.39
C PHE A 80 -5.94 1.05 -3.64
N THR A 81 -5.68 0.40 -4.77
CA THR A 81 -6.29 0.74 -6.05
C THR A 81 -7.35 -0.26 -6.50
N ALA A 82 -7.40 -1.46 -5.91
CA ALA A 82 -8.34 -2.49 -6.31
C ALA A 82 -9.81 -2.08 -6.18
N GLU A 83 -10.59 -2.41 -7.21
CA GLU A 83 -12.02 -2.14 -7.28
C GLU A 83 -12.80 -2.72 -6.10
N ASN A 84 -12.47 -3.95 -5.68
CA ASN A 84 -13.18 -4.67 -4.63
C ASN A 84 -12.80 -4.27 -3.19
N TYR A 85 -11.92 -3.28 -3.02
CA TYR A 85 -11.57 -2.74 -1.71
C TYR A 85 -12.31 -1.44 -1.43
N ASN A 86 -13.16 -1.45 -0.41
CA ASN A 86 -13.87 -0.26 0.07
C ASN A 86 -13.10 0.37 1.24
N TRP A 87 -12.75 1.64 1.09
CA TRP A 87 -12.00 2.39 2.10
C TRP A 87 -12.88 3.41 2.83
N GLU A 88 -12.87 3.35 4.15
CA GLU A 88 -13.55 4.30 5.02
C GLU A 88 -12.65 4.76 6.16
N ARG A 89 -12.77 6.02 6.57
CA ARG A 89 -12.09 6.54 7.76
C ARG A 89 -13.05 6.50 8.94
N ARG A 90 -12.68 5.81 10.01
CA ARG A 90 -13.46 5.71 11.24
C ARG A 90 -12.58 5.35 12.44
N GLU A 91 -13.10 5.62 13.63
CA GLU A 91 -12.56 5.07 14.86
C GLU A 91 -12.82 3.56 14.92
N ILE A 92 -11.83 2.79 15.34
CA ILE A 92 -11.94 1.34 15.59
C ILE A 92 -11.44 0.98 16.98
N THR A 93 -11.96 -0.11 17.54
CA THR A 93 -11.54 -0.64 18.84
C THR A 93 -10.08 -1.08 18.79
N VAL A 94 -9.26 -0.56 19.71
CA VAL A 94 -7.82 -0.83 19.75
C VAL A 94 -7.54 -2.28 20.11
N SER A 95 -8.30 -2.86 21.05
CA SER A 95 -8.09 -4.23 21.53
C SER A 95 -8.23 -5.29 20.45
N ASP A 96 -8.99 -5.01 19.38
CA ASP A 96 -9.34 -5.99 18.35
C ASP A 96 -8.31 -6.02 17.20
N ILE A 97 -7.37 -5.08 17.22
CA ILE A 97 -6.37 -4.91 16.16
C ILE A 97 -5.31 -6.00 16.26
N GLN A 98 -5.03 -6.67 15.15
CA GLN A 98 -3.91 -7.61 14.99
C GLN A 98 -2.71 -6.90 14.36
N LEU A 99 -1.56 -7.03 15.01
CA LEU A 99 -0.31 -6.51 14.48
C LEU A 99 0.24 -7.46 13.41
N THR A 100 0.69 -6.91 12.28
CA THR A 100 1.29 -7.69 11.18
C THR A 100 2.81 -7.65 11.20
N SER A 101 3.40 -6.67 11.87
CA SER A 101 4.86 -6.57 12.01
C SER A 101 5.32 -7.17 13.34
N HIS A 102 6.41 -7.91 13.29
CA HIS A 102 7.10 -8.39 14.50
C HIS A 102 7.83 -7.23 15.17
N LEU A 103 7.19 -6.58 16.13
CA LEU A 103 7.85 -5.58 16.97
C LEU A 103 8.74 -6.33 17.98
N ASP A 104 10.06 -6.15 17.95
CA ASP A 104 10.95 -6.94 18.82
C ASP A 104 10.64 -6.76 20.31
N GLN A 105 10.13 -5.58 20.70
CA GLN A 105 9.71 -5.29 22.08
C GLN A 105 8.61 -6.23 22.61
N ILE A 106 7.73 -6.76 21.75
CA ILE A 106 6.65 -7.65 22.19
C ILE A 106 7.13 -9.10 22.37
N LYS A 107 8.21 -9.51 21.70
CA LYS A 107 8.80 -10.86 21.83
C LYS A 107 9.36 -11.11 23.23
N GLN A 108 9.65 -10.04 23.97
CA GLN A 108 10.25 -10.10 25.30
C GLN A 108 9.20 -10.10 26.44
N ILE A 109 7.90 -10.02 26.11
CA ILE A 109 6.84 -9.98 27.12
C ILE A 109 6.67 -11.38 27.74
N PRO A 110 6.91 -11.56 29.06
CA PRO A 110 6.75 -12.85 29.71
C PRO A 110 5.30 -13.36 29.60
N GLY A 111 5.15 -14.65 29.28
CA GLY A 111 3.84 -15.29 29.17
C GLY A 111 3.04 -14.97 27.90
N LEU A 112 3.60 -14.17 26.98
CA LEU A 112 2.99 -13.91 25.67
C LEU A 112 3.47 -14.92 24.63
N SER A 113 2.53 -15.66 24.04
CA SER A 113 2.76 -16.46 22.84
C SER A 113 2.17 -15.74 21.63
N LEU A 114 3.02 -15.40 20.66
CA LEU A 114 2.58 -14.74 19.43
C LEU A 114 2.01 -15.75 18.45
N HIS A 115 0.74 -15.58 18.10
CA HIS A 115 0.02 -16.31 17.07
C HIS A 115 -0.49 -15.33 16.00
N PRO A 116 -0.83 -15.81 14.78
CA PRO A 116 -1.39 -14.95 13.74
C PRO A 116 -2.64 -14.16 14.17
N GLN A 117 -3.38 -14.66 15.16
CA GLN A 117 -4.59 -14.07 15.69
C GLN A 117 -4.34 -13.13 16.90
N THR A 118 -3.10 -13.03 17.39
CA THR A 118 -2.77 -12.23 18.56
C THR A 118 -3.12 -10.76 18.33
N THR A 119 -3.93 -10.23 19.23
CA THR A 119 -4.41 -8.85 19.19
C THR A 119 -3.59 -7.93 20.07
N VAL A 120 -3.76 -6.62 19.91
CA VAL A 120 -3.22 -5.62 20.84
C VAL A 120 -3.77 -5.84 22.25
N GLY A 121 -5.03 -6.27 22.40
CA GLY A 121 -5.62 -6.59 23.70
C GLY A 121 -4.86 -7.69 24.44
N ASP A 122 -4.49 -8.76 23.73
CA ASP A 122 -3.71 -9.87 24.28
C ASP A 122 -2.33 -9.40 24.76
N ILE A 123 -1.66 -8.58 23.94
CA ILE A 123 -0.33 -8.03 24.24
C ILE A 123 -0.39 -7.15 25.50
N VAL A 124 -1.38 -6.26 25.58
CA VAL A 124 -1.55 -5.35 26.73
C VAL A 124 -1.86 -6.15 28.00
N THR A 125 -2.68 -7.20 27.89
CA THR A 125 -3.03 -8.08 29.01
C THR A 125 -1.79 -8.82 29.54
N ALA A 126 -0.97 -9.38 28.65
CA ALA A 126 0.28 -10.02 29.02
C ALA A 126 1.27 -9.04 29.68
N ALA A 127 1.41 -7.83 29.13
CA ALA A 127 2.27 -6.79 29.71
C ALA A 127 1.83 -6.35 31.12
N LYS A 128 0.50 -6.26 31.36
CA LYS A 128 -0.06 -5.98 32.69
C LYS A 128 0.20 -7.12 33.67
N ASN A 129 -0.05 -8.37 33.26
CA ASN A 129 0.17 -9.55 34.11
C ASN A 129 1.65 -9.71 34.51
N ALA A 130 2.55 -9.38 33.60
CA ALA A 130 3.99 -9.38 33.86
C ALA A 130 4.49 -8.13 34.60
N SER A 131 3.63 -7.16 34.91
CA SER A 131 3.99 -5.88 35.56
C SER A 131 5.05 -5.06 34.80
N ILE A 132 5.08 -5.16 33.47
CA ILE A 132 6.05 -4.45 32.59
C ILE A 132 5.40 -3.41 31.68
N LEU A 133 4.15 -3.02 31.95
CA LEU A 133 3.41 -2.08 31.09
C LEU A 133 4.15 -0.74 30.91
N ALA A 134 4.69 -0.18 31.99
CA ALA A 134 5.43 1.08 31.96
C ALA A 134 6.74 0.98 31.14
N ASP A 135 7.42 -0.16 31.19
CA ASP A 135 8.61 -0.40 30.37
C ASP A 135 8.25 -0.49 28.89
N GLN A 136 7.17 -1.19 28.55
CA GLN A 136 6.69 -1.27 27.17
C GLN A 136 6.27 0.10 26.63
N GLN A 137 5.64 0.95 27.45
CA GLN A 137 5.32 2.34 27.10
C GLN A 137 6.60 3.13 26.77
N ARG A 138 7.61 3.08 27.65
CA ARG A 138 8.90 3.77 27.48
C ARG A 138 9.65 3.31 26.23
N ILE A 139 9.69 2.00 25.95
CA ILE A 139 10.33 1.46 24.74
C ILE A 139 9.59 1.98 23.50
N ASN A 140 8.26 1.94 23.50
CA ASN A 140 7.46 2.40 22.37
C ASN A 140 7.66 3.90 22.07
N ASP A 141 7.70 4.73 23.11
CA ASP A 141 7.90 6.18 23.01
C ASP A 141 9.29 6.53 22.44
N THR A 142 10.30 5.69 22.61
CA THR A 142 11.65 5.89 22.02
C THR A 142 11.61 5.94 20.49
N PHE A 143 10.58 5.34 19.87
CA PHE A 143 10.38 5.30 18.42
C PHE A 143 9.20 6.18 17.96
N SER A 144 8.67 7.04 18.83
CA SER A 144 7.56 7.96 18.54
C SER A 144 8.04 9.38 18.26
N SER A 145 7.34 10.05 17.35
CA SER A 145 7.33 11.51 17.26
C SER A 145 5.90 12.00 17.10
N GLN A 146 5.63 13.21 17.59
CA GLN A 146 4.27 13.79 17.56
C GLN A 146 3.73 13.92 16.12
N SER A 147 4.58 14.25 15.15
CA SER A 147 4.22 14.34 13.73
C SER A 147 3.93 12.97 13.10
N GLN A 148 4.57 11.89 13.55
CA GLN A 148 4.32 10.55 13.02
C GLN A 148 3.07 9.90 13.62
N ASP A 149 2.72 10.28 14.85
CA ASP A 149 1.58 9.74 15.59
C ASP A 149 0.24 10.41 15.26
N SER A 150 0.24 11.53 14.52
CA SER A 150 -0.97 12.26 14.14
C SER A 150 -1.73 11.62 12.96
N TYR A 151 -1.06 10.81 12.14
CA TYR A 151 -1.71 10.17 11.00
C TYR A 151 -2.62 9.01 11.46
N PRO A 152 -3.74 8.74 10.77
CA PRO A 152 -4.53 7.53 11.01
C PRO A 152 -3.68 6.26 10.80
N ILE A 153 -4.06 5.16 11.45
CA ILE A 153 -3.54 3.84 11.08
C ILE A 153 -4.26 3.33 9.83
N ILE A 154 -3.67 2.35 9.15
CA ILE A 154 -4.30 1.70 8.00
C ILE A 154 -4.48 0.24 8.36
N VAL A 155 -5.71 -0.25 8.27
CA VAL A 155 -6.07 -1.62 8.58
C VAL A 155 -6.89 -2.24 7.46
N ARG A 156 -6.88 -3.57 7.38
CA ARG A 156 -7.82 -4.35 6.58
C ARG A 156 -8.74 -5.15 7.48
N ARG A 157 -10.02 -5.16 7.17
CA ARG A 157 -10.97 -6.13 7.69
C ARG A 157 -11.02 -7.32 6.74
N LEU A 158 -10.66 -8.49 7.24
CA LEU A 158 -10.72 -9.75 6.49
C LEU A 158 -12.15 -10.33 6.50
N PRO A 159 -12.48 -11.27 5.60
CA PRO A 159 -13.80 -11.91 5.55
C PRO A 159 -14.21 -12.60 6.86
N ASP A 160 -13.24 -13.09 7.64
CA ASP A 160 -13.47 -13.70 8.96
C ASP A 160 -13.69 -12.66 10.10
N GLY A 161 -13.72 -11.37 9.76
CA GLY A 161 -13.92 -10.27 10.68
C GLY A 161 -12.64 -9.74 11.34
N GLN A 162 -11.49 -10.39 11.15
CA GLN A 162 -10.22 -9.96 11.74
C GLN A 162 -9.77 -8.60 11.18
N ILE A 163 -9.25 -7.75 12.06
CA ILE A 163 -8.72 -6.43 11.69
C ILE A 163 -7.19 -6.47 11.75
N ARG A 164 -6.54 -6.46 10.58
CA ARG A 164 -5.08 -6.52 10.47
C ARG A 164 -4.48 -5.18 10.08
N VAL A 165 -3.41 -4.78 10.75
CA VAL A 165 -2.69 -3.55 10.41
C VAL A 165 -1.93 -3.70 9.10
N ASN A 166 -2.18 -2.82 8.13
CA ASN A 166 -1.30 -2.66 6.96
C ASN A 166 -0.22 -1.59 7.24
N ASP A 167 -0.57 -0.52 7.96
CA ASP A 167 0.38 0.51 8.38
C ASP A 167 0.03 1.09 9.76
N GLY A 168 1.05 1.26 10.61
CA GLY A 168 0.87 1.85 11.94
C GLY A 168 0.95 0.88 13.12
N ASN A 169 1.60 -0.28 12.96
CA ASN A 169 1.75 -1.29 14.03
C ASN A 169 2.17 -0.68 15.39
N ARG A 170 3.18 0.21 15.38
CA ARG A 170 3.63 0.91 16.60
C ARG A 170 2.51 1.76 17.22
N ARG A 171 1.77 2.53 16.41
CA ARG A 171 0.70 3.42 16.86
C ARG A 171 -0.47 2.64 17.44
N SER A 172 -0.84 1.52 16.82
CA SER A 172 -1.85 0.59 17.34
C SER A 172 -1.43 0.03 18.71
N LEU A 173 -0.19 -0.46 18.82
CA LEU A 173 0.34 -0.94 20.11
C LEU A 173 0.40 0.18 21.16
N ARG A 174 0.88 1.36 20.78
CA ARG A 174 0.96 2.52 21.68
C ARG A 174 -0.42 2.89 22.22
N ALA A 175 -1.43 2.98 21.36
CA ALA A 175 -2.80 3.25 21.80
C ALA A 175 -3.26 2.24 22.88
N GLY A 176 -2.98 0.95 22.68
CA GLY A 176 -3.32 -0.09 23.65
C GLY A 176 -2.54 0.02 24.96
N LEU A 177 -1.22 0.27 24.89
CA LEU A 177 -0.37 0.44 26.07
C LEU A 177 -0.79 1.62 26.94
N TYR A 178 -1.32 2.69 26.33
CA TYR A 178 -1.84 3.87 27.03
C TYR A 178 -3.34 3.78 27.36
N GLY A 179 -3.96 2.62 27.13
CA GLY A 179 -5.35 2.37 27.51
C GLY A 179 -6.39 3.14 26.70
N LYS A 180 -6.07 3.53 25.45
CA LYS A 180 -7.08 4.08 24.54
C LYS A 180 -8.05 2.98 24.11
N GLU A 181 -9.34 3.28 24.16
CA GLU A 181 -10.39 2.37 23.69
C GLU A 181 -10.44 2.31 22.15
N THR A 182 -10.35 3.48 21.51
CA THR A 182 -10.39 3.61 20.04
C THR A 182 -9.19 4.32 19.46
N ILE A 183 -8.98 4.13 18.15
CA ILE A 183 -7.99 4.83 17.34
C ILE A 183 -8.53 5.11 15.94
N ASP A 184 -8.24 6.31 15.41
CA ASP A 184 -8.57 6.72 14.04
C ASP A 184 -7.85 5.84 13.01
N ALA A 185 -8.62 5.27 12.09
CA ALA A 185 -8.13 4.34 11.10
C ALA A 185 -8.78 4.53 9.73
N TRP A 186 -7.99 4.34 8.68
CA TRP A 186 -8.49 3.94 7.38
C TRP A 186 -8.70 2.43 7.38
N VAL A 187 -9.94 2.00 7.15
CA VAL A 187 -10.36 0.61 7.14
C VAL A 187 -10.70 0.19 5.71
N GLY A 188 -9.89 -0.72 5.16
CA GLY A 188 -10.14 -1.37 3.89
C GLY A 188 -10.93 -2.66 4.12
N SER A 189 -12.07 -2.82 3.47
CA SER A 189 -12.89 -4.04 3.54
C SER A 189 -13.09 -4.63 2.15
N SER A 190 -12.99 -5.95 2.04
CA SER A 190 -13.20 -6.73 0.83
C SER A 190 -13.82 -8.07 1.21
N ASP A 191 -14.82 -8.52 0.45
CA ASP A 191 -15.39 -9.87 0.59
C ASP A 191 -14.52 -10.93 -0.12
N ASP A 192 -13.57 -10.48 -0.96
CA ASP A 192 -12.61 -11.33 -1.65
C ASP A 192 -11.25 -11.38 -0.95
N ASP A 193 -10.57 -12.51 -1.08
CA ASP A 193 -9.22 -12.73 -0.54
C ASP A 193 -8.12 -12.00 -1.34
N GLN A 194 -8.40 -11.62 -2.59
CA GLN A 194 -7.42 -11.04 -3.50
C GLN A 194 -7.89 -9.71 -4.12
N PRO A 195 -6.98 -8.74 -4.31
CA PRO A 195 -7.25 -7.52 -5.08
C PRO A 195 -7.71 -7.85 -6.50
N LYS A 196 -8.72 -7.15 -7.01
CA LYS A 196 -9.19 -7.26 -8.40
C LYS A 196 -9.16 -5.90 -9.08
N ASN A 197 -8.87 -5.88 -10.38
CA ASN A 197 -8.93 -4.67 -11.21
C ASN A 197 -8.24 -3.49 -10.52
N TYR A 198 -6.92 -3.59 -10.38
CA TYR A 198 -6.09 -2.64 -9.65
C TYR A 198 -5.04 -2.02 -10.57
N TRP A 199 -4.36 -0.97 -10.08
CA TRP A 199 -3.32 -0.28 -10.83
C TRP A 199 -2.13 -1.20 -11.10
N ILE A 200 -1.76 -1.34 -12.37
CA ILE A 200 -0.50 -1.96 -12.79
C ILE A 200 0.43 -0.85 -13.28
N PRO A 201 1.58 -0.61 -12.62
CA PRO A 201 2.47 0.48 -12.95
C PRO A 201 3.02 0.37 -14.37
N VAL A 202 3.15 1.51 -15.07
CA VAL A 202 3.73 1.52 -16.43
C VAL A 202 5.14 0.94 -16.43
N GLY A 203 5.92 1.25 -15.39
CA GLY A 203 7.28 0.74 -15.24
C GLY A 203 7.35 -0.80 -15.23
N GLU A 204 6.40 -1.49 -14.61
CA GLU A 204 6.35 -2.95 -14.57
C GLU A 204 6.11 -3.54 -15.97
N LEU A 205 5.10 -3.01 -16.66
CA LEU A 205 4.78 -3.38 -18.04
C LEU A 205 5.96 -3.14 -18.97
N TYR A 206 6.64 -2.00 -18.81
CA TYR A 206 7.79 -1.65 -19.63
C TYR A 206 8.99 -2.57 -19.39
N GLN A 207 9.23 -3.02 -18.15
CA GLN A 207 10.28 -4.01 -17.88
C GLN A 207 9.99 -5.35 -18.56
N LEU A 208 8.73 -5.80 -18.59
CA LEU A 208 8.36 -7.02 -19.32
C LEU A 208 8.67 -6.86 -20.82
N VAL A 209 8.31 -5.73 -21.42
CA VAL A 209 8.64 -5.45 -22.82
C VAL A 209 10.16 -5.42 -23.06
N ARG A 210 10.95 -4.88 -22.13
CA ARG A 210 12.42 -4.95 -22.19
C ARG A 210 12.93 -6.39 -22.11
N TYR A 211 12.39 -7.22 -21.21
CA TYR A 211 12.76 -8.63 -21.13
C TYR A 211 12.42 -9.39 -22.40
N TYR A 212 11.29 -9.08 -23.05
CA TYR A 212 10.96 -9.62 -24.37
C TYR A 212 12.04 -9.28 -25.40
N ARG A 213 12.50 -8.01 -25.45
CA ARG A 213 13.57 -7.57 -26.37
C ARG A 213 14.90 -8.29 -26.13
N TYR A 214 15.22 -8.60 -24.88
CA TYR A 214 16.46 -9.32 -24.51
C TYR A 214 16.34 -10.83 -24.59
N SER A 215 15.15 -11.37 -24.85
CA SER A 215 14.92 -12.80 -24.96
C SER A 215 15.61 -13.35 -26.21
N THR A 216 16.34 -14.46 -26.06
CA THR A 216 17.10 -15.09 -27.16
C THR A 216 16.43 -16.35 -27.71
N THR A 217 15.38 -16.84 -27.04
CA THR A 217 14.60 -18.01 -27.48
C THR A 217 13.10 -17.71 -27.54
N ASP A 218 12.37 -18.48 -28.34
CA ASP A 218 10.92 -18.35 -28.47
C ASP A 218 10.20 -18.69 -27.17
N GLU A 219 10.73 -19.62 -26.36
CA GLU A 219 10.17 -19.96 -25.06
C GLU A 219 10.25 -18.77 -24.08
N GLN A 220 11.36 -18.03 -24.07
CA GLN A 220 11.51 -16.84 -23.23
C GLN A 220 10.55 -15.73 -23.66
N LYS A 221 10.47 -15.48 -24.98
CA LYS A 221 9.52 -14.53 -25.57
C LYS A 221 8.07 -14.90 -25.18
N GLN A 222 7.70 -16.17 -25.30
CA GLN A 222 6.37 -16.66 -24.94
C GLN A 222 6.09 -16.54 -23.43
N ALA A 223 7.08 -16.78 -22.57
CA ALA A 223 6.92 -16.65 -21.12
C ALA A 223 6.62 -15.20 -20.71
N VAL A 224 7.39 -14.23 -21.22
CA VAL A 224 7.17 -12.80 -20.96
C VAL A 224 5.79 -12.36 -21.46
N ARG A 225 5.38 -12.87 -22.62
CA ARG A 225 4.06 -12.59 -23.17
C ARG A 225 2.93 -13.13 -22.31
N ASN A 226 3.05 -14.36 -21.85
CA ASN A 226 2.10 -14.96 -20.93
C ASN A 226 1.97 -14.14 -19.64
N MET A 227 3.06 -13.59 -19.10
CA MET A 227 3.00 -12.69 -17.93
C MET A 227 2.20 -11.42 -18.23
N LEU A 228 2.43 -10.77 -19.38
CA LEU A 228 1.68 -9.57 -19.78
C LEU A 228 0.18 -9.88 -20.01
N GLU A 229 -0.16 -10.99 -20.65
CA GLU A 229 -1.57 -11.40 -20.82
C GLU A 229 -2.25 -11.65 -19.47
N VAL A 230 -1.55 -12.27 -18.51
CA VAL A 230 -2.06 -12.41 -17.14
C VAL A 230 -2.32 -11.03 -16.53
N LEU A 231 -1.42 -10.06 -16.67
CA LEU A 231 -1.64 -8.70 -16.16
C LEU A 231 -2.84 -8.01 -16.84
N PHE A 232 -3.02 -8.18 -18.15
CA PHE A 232 -4.17 -7.65 -18.88
C PHE A 232 -5.50 -8.28 -18.46
N GLN A 233 -5.50 -9.57 -18.12
CA GLN A 233 -6.68 -10.27 -17.60
C GLN A 233 -7.00 -9.86 -16.16
N LEU A 234 -5.97 -9.65 -15.33
CA LEU A 234 -6.13 -9.23 -13.93
C LEU A 234 -6.65 -7.80 -13.81
N SER A 235 -6.26 -6.92 -14.74
CA SER A 235 -6.67 -5.52 -14.71
C SER A 235 -6.75 -4.89 -16.11
N PRO A 236 -7.92 -4.39 -16.55
CA PRO A 236 -8.02 -3.59 -17.78
C PRO A 236 -7.14 -2.32 -17.75
N ILE A 237 -6.77 -1.82 -16.56
CA ILE A 237 -5.83 -0.69 -16.40
C ILE A 237 -4.47 -1.03 -17.00
N ALA A 238 -4.01 -2.27 -16.88
CA ALA A 238 -2.74 -2.71 -17.46
C ALA A 238 -2.73 -2.52 -18.99
N ARG A 239 -3.84 -2.85 -19.65
CA ARG A 239 -3.97 -2.67 -21.10
C ARG A 239 -4.02 -1.19 -21.48
N ILE A 240 -4.78 -0.38 -20.74
CA ILE A 240 -4.82 1.08 -20.93
C ILE A 240 -3.40 1.69 -20.81
N ASN A 241 -2.66 1.32 -19.77
CA ASN A 241 -1.29 1.81 -19.54
C ASN A 241 -0.33 1.35 -20.65
N TYR A 242 -0.44 0.10 -21.10
CA TYR A 242 0.35 -0.42 -22.20
C TYR A 242 0.07 0.33 -23.51
N ASP A 243 -1.19 0.45 -23.89
CA ASP A 243 -1.59 1.06 -25.17
C ASP A 243 -1.25 2.55 -25.23
N SER A 244 -1.39 3.26 -24.11
CA SER A 244 -1.17 4.71 -24.06
C SER A 244 0.29 5.14 -23.93
N ARG A 245 1.19 4.29 -23.41
CA ARG A 245 2.58 4.67 -23.12
C ARG A 245 3.66 3.76 -23.68
N ILE A 246 3.35 2.51 -23.97
CA ILE A 246 4.36 1.53 -24.37
C ILE A 246 4.21 1.16 -25.84
N ALA A 247 2.98 0.98 -26.29
CA ALA A 247 2.69 0.53 -27.66
C ALA A 247 3.29 1.44 -28.74
N SER A 248 3.25 2.76 -28.54
CA SER A 248 3.83 3.75 -29.46
C SER A 248 5.35 3.88 -29.38
N GLU A 249 5.96 3.43 -28.28
CA GLU A 249 7.39 3.56 -28.02
C GLU A 249 8.18 2.30 -28.40
N THR A 250 7.48 1.23 -28.80
CA THR A 250 8.13 -0.02 -29.18
C THR A 250 7.65 -0.60 -30.50
N ASP A 251 8.60 -0.72 -31.42
CA ASP A 251 8.55 -1.40 -32.71
C ASP A 251 8.27 -2.91 -32.60
N ILE A 252 8.39 -3.48 -31.40
CA ILE A 252 8.07 -4.88 -31.12
C ILE A 252 6.60 -5.10 -30.73
N THR A 253 5.80 -4.05 -30.49
CA THR A 253 4.40 -4.22 -30.07
C THR A 253 3.58 -5.01 -31.08
N ALA A 254 3.81 -4.81 -32.38
CA ALA A 254 3.11 -5.55 -33.42
C ALA A 254 3.48 -7.05 -33.41
N GLU A 255 4.77 -7.39 -33.27
CA GLU A 255 5.25 -8.78 -33.13
C GLU A 255 4.69 -9.43 -31.85
N PHE A 256 4.79 -8.69 -30.74
CA PHE A 256 4.38 -9.08 -29.41
C PHE A 256 2.87 -9.38 -29.31
N LEU A 257 2.02 -8.53 -29.91
CA LEU A 257 0.57 -8.71 -29.91
C LEU A 257 0.07 -9.70 -30.98
N ALA A 258 0.86 -9.98 -32.03
CA ALA A 258 0.47 -10.88 -33.13
C ALA A 258 0.63 -12.37 -32.83
N MET A 259 1.49 -12.75 -31.87
CA MET A 259 1.58 -14.14 -31.40
C MET A 259 0.20 -14.56 -30.80
N LYS A 260 -0.14 -15.86 -30.71
CA LYS A 260 -1.41 -16.30 -30.06
C LYS A 260 -1.21 -16.56 -28.56
N PRO A 261 -2.05 -16.06 -27.64
CA PRO A 261 -1.91 -16.40 -26.23
C PRO A 261 -2.06 -17.91 -26.08
N THR A 262 -1.28 -18.52 -25.18
CA THR A 262 -1.39 -19.95 -24.86
C THR A 262 -2.11 -20.21 -23.54
N ILE A 263 -2.53 -19.15 -22.86
CA ILE A 263 -3.24 -19.16 -21.57
C ILE A 263 -4.56 -18.41 -21.76
#